data_AF-X1A639-F1
#
_entry.id   AF-X1A639-F1
#
_cell.length_a   1.000
_cell.length_b   1.000
_cell.length_c   1.000
_cell.angle_alpha   90.00
_cell.angle_beta   90.00
_cell.angle_gamma   90.00
#
_symmetry.space_group_name_H-M   'P 1'
#
loop_
_entity.id
_entity.type
_entity.pdbx_description
1 polymer ?
#
loop_
_entity_poly.entity_id
_entity_poly.type
_entity_poly.pdbx_seq_one_letter_code
_entity_poly.pdbx_strand_id
1 'polypeptide(L)'
;GIRPQSISKIGRFKAEATTAEMAVALITLAEQMLYAGASSLLVEGVATEVAEIITRRCEVPVIGCGSGPGCDGQILIAPDILGLTQGVSPKFVKSYGKLAEKVIEGFAEYSKEITAGQFPDKEHSYHMKAGELERLKRLL
;
A
#
# COMPACT_ATOMS: atom_id res chain seq x y z
N GLY A 1 -7.14 7.88 -14.01
CA GLY A 1 -8.02 8.06 -12.84
C GLY A 1 -7.31 8.90 -11.80
N ILE A 2 -7.58 8.63 -10.54
CA ILE A 2 -6.90 9.26 -9.41
C ILE A 2 -5.40 8.99 -9.52
N ARG A 3 -4.59 10.03 -9.27
CA ARG A 3 -3.14 9.92 -9.15
C ARG A 3 -2.74 10.51 -7.81
N PRO A 4 -2.46 9.69 -6.78
CA PRO A 4 -2.18 10.19 -5.43
C PRO A 4 -1.08 11.25 -5.35
N GLN A 5 -0.07 11.17 -6.21
CA GLN A 5 1.00 12.17 -6.30
C GLN A 5 0.50 13.57 -6.69
N SER A 6 -0.69 13.68 -7.29
CA SER A 6 -1.32 14.95 -7.67
C SER A 6 -2.26 15.50 -6.60
N ILE A 7 -2.36 14.88 -5.42
CA ILE A 7 -3.31 15.31 -4.39
C ILE A 7 -3.06 16.74 -3.90
N SER A 8 -1.80 17.17 -3.82
CA SER A 8 -1.45 18.54 -3.44
C SER A 8 -2.00 19.60 -4.40
N LYS A 9 -2.26 19.22 -5.66
CA LYS A 9 -2.86 20.08 -6.69
C LYS A 9 -4.38 19.98 -6.73
N ILE A 10 -4.94 18.80 -6.45
CA ILE A 10 -6.37 18.48 -6.63
C ILE A 10 -7.17 18.64 -5.31
N GLY A 11 -6.48 18.68 -4.17
CA GLY A 11 -7.02 18.96 -2.84
C GLY A 11 -7.75 17.79 -2.17
N ARG A 12 -8.38 16.88 -2.94
CA ARG A 12 -8.98 15.64 -2.41
C ARG A 12 -9.06 14.53 -3.45
N PHE A 13 -9.11 13.30 -2.97
CA PHE A 13 -9.46 12.13 -3.76
C PHE A 13 -10.94 12.18 -4.14
N LYS A 14 -11.24 12.31 -5.43
CA LYS A 14 -12.58 12.18 -5.99
C LYS A 14 -12.57 11.09 -7.04
N ALA A 15 -13.68 10.37 -7.16
CA ALA A 15 -13.87 9.49 -8.31
C ALA A 15 -13.70 10.29 -9.61
N GLU A 16 -13.02 9.67 -10.57
CA GLU A 16 -12.70 10.23 -11.88
C GLU A 16 -13.58 9.60 -12.97
N ALA A 17 -13.65 10.27 -14.12
CA ALA A 17 -14.46 9.84 -15.26
C ALA A 17 -15.96 9.67 -14.95
N THR A 18 -16.51 10.52 -14.08
CA THR A 18 -17.94 10.49 -13.69
C THR A 18 -18.85 11.28 -14.64
N THR A 19 -18.30 11.92 -15.67
CA THR A 19 -19.06 12.53 -16.77
C THR A 19 -18.54 12.01 -18.11
N ALA A 20 -19.33 12.16 -19.17
CA ALA A 20 -18.95 11.69 -20.51
C ALA A 20 -17.66 12.36 -21.01
N GLU A 21 -17.48 13.65 -20.77
CA GLU A 21 -16.29 14.40 -21.19
C GLU A 21 -15.04 13.89 -20.46
N MET A 22 -15.14 13.65 -19.15
CA MET A 22 -14.05 13.07 -18.38
C MET A 22 -13.74 11.64 -18.81
N ALA A 23 -14.78 10.86 -19.13
CA ALA A 23 -14.63 9.48 -19.60
C ALA A 23 -13.90 9.42 -20.94
N VAL A 24 -14.31 10.25 -21.91
CA VAL A 24 -13.63 10.36 -23.22
C VAL A 24 -12.17 10.77 -23.02
N ALA A 25 -11.91 11.80 -22.20
CA ALA A 25 -10.53 12.24 -21.93
C ALA A 25 -9.67 11.13 -21.33
N LEU A 26 -10.21 10.34 -20.39
CA LEU A 26 -9.49 9.24 -19.74
C LEU A 26 -9.26 8.05 -20.69
N ILE A 27 -10.24 7.70 -21.53
CA ILE A 27 -10.10 6.64 -22.52
C ILE A 27 -9.03 7.01 -23.55
N THR A 28 -9.07 8.24 -24.08
CA THR A 28 -8.04 8.74 -25.00
C THR A 28 -6.65 8.73 -24.37
N LEU A 29 -6.53 9.11 -23.09
CA LEU A 29 -5.26 9.04 -22.37
C LEU A 29 -4.75 7.59 -22.24
N ALA A 30 -5.64 6.63 -21.95
CA ALA A 30 -5.28 5.22 -21.88
C ALA A 30 -4.73 4.73 -23.24
N GLU A 31 -5.41 5.05 -24.33
CA GLU A 31 -4.96 4.71 -25.69
C GLU A 31 -3.60 5.33 -26.05
N GLN A 32 -3.38 6.59 -25.66
CA GLN A 32 -2.08 7.26 -25.84
C GLN A 32 -0.96 6.57 -25.04
N MET A 33 -1.24 6.10 -23.83
CA MET A 33 -0.27 5.35 -23.04
C MET A 33 0.08 4.01 -23.71
N LEU A 34 -0.89 3.32 -24.30
CA LEU A 34 -0.63 2.11 -25.09
C LEU A 34 0.23 2.39 -26.31
N TYR A 35 -0.12 3.43 -27.07
CA TYR A 35 0.66 3.85 -28.24
C TYR A 35 2.11 4.21 -27.86
N ALA A 36 2.32 4.76 -26.67
CA ALA A 36 3.64 5.05 -26.12
C ALA A 36 4.40 3.80 -25.61
N GLY A 37 3.81 2.60 -25.69
CA GLY A 37 4.43 1.33 -25.33
C GLY A 37 4.18 0.86 -23.90
N ALA A 38 3.14 1.35 -23.22
CA ALA A 38 2.76 0.82 -21.91
C ALA A 38 2.40 -0.67 -22.00
N SER A 39 3.02 -1.50 -21.17
CA SER A 39 2.79 -2.95 -21.13
C SER A 39 1.63 -3.37 -20.22
N SER A 40 1.07 -2.43 -19.45
CA SER A 40 -0.08 -2.60 -18.56
C SER A 40 -0.60 -1.23 -18.12
N LEU A 41 -1.85 -1.15 -17.69
CA LEU A 41 -2.45 0.07 -17.14
C LEU A 41 -2.94 -0.15 -15.71
N LEU A 42 -2.85 0.89 -14.88
CA LEU A 42 -3.50 0.95 -13.57
C LEU A 42 -4.55 2.06 -13.60
N VAL A 43 -5.80 1.70 -13.31
CA VAL A 43 -6.93 2.64 -13.22
C VAL A 43 -7.44 2.71 -11.78
N GLU A 44 -7.19 3.85 -11.13
CA GLU A 44 -7.57 4.08 -9.73
C GLU A 44 -8.78 5.04 -9.63
N GLY A 45 -9.78 4.65 -8.84
CA GLY A 45 -10.96 5.47 -8.52
C GLY A 45 -11.75 5.93 -9.74
N VAL A 46 -11.87 5.08 -10.76
CA VAL A 46 -12.59 5.38 -12.02
C VAL A 46 -14.01 4.84 -11.96
N ALA A 47 -14.98 5.51 -12.59
CA ALA A 47 -16.32 4.97 -12.76
C ALA A 47 -16.28 3.55 -13.39
N THR A 48 -17.03 2.60 -12.83
CA THR A 48 -16.97 1.18 -13.18
C THR A 48 -17.16 0.94 -14.68
N GLU A 49 -18.13 1.62 -15.28
CA GLU A 49 -18.49 1.51 -16.70
C GLU A 49 -17.32 1.95 -17.59
N VAL A 50 -16.61 3.01 -17.18
CA VAL A 50 -15.45 3.53 -17.92
C VAL A 50 -14.25 2.61 -17.79
N ALA A 51 -14.01 2.05 -16.61
CA ALA A 51 -12.93 1.09 -16.40
C ALA A 51 -13.14 -0.19 -17.24
N GLU A 52 -14.38 -0.67 -17.35
CA GLU A 52 -14.74 -1.81 -18.19
C GLU A 52 -14.59 -1.49 -19.69
N ILE A 53 -14.93 -0.27 -20.12
CA ILE A 53 -14.67 0.19 -21.50
C ILE A 53 -13.17 0.22 -21.80
N ILE A 54 -12.36 0.79 -20.91
CA ILE A 54 -10.89 0.83 -21.07
C ILE A 54 -10.35 -0.59 -21.19
N THR A 55 -10.73 -1.47 -20.26
CA THR A 55 -10.27 -2.87 -20.24
C THR A 55 -10.60 -3.59 -21.54
N ARG A 56 -11.82 -3.45 -22.08
CA ARG A 56 -12.19 -4.08 -23.36
C ARG A 56 -11.47 -3.50 -24.59
N ARG A 57 -10.98 -2.27 -24.52
CA ARG A 57 -10.30 -1.60 -25.65
C ARG A 57 -8.79 -1.79 -25.64
N CYS A 58 -8.21 -2.13 -24.49
CA CYS A 58 -6.78 -2.28 -24.33
C CYS A 58 -6.36 -3.73 -24.58
N GLU A 59 -5.29 -3.94 -25.34
CA GLU A 59 -4.71 -5.29 -25.56
C GLU A 59 -3.77 -5.72 -24.42
N VAL A 60 -3.47 -4.81 -23.49
CA VAL A 60 -2.60 -5.06 -22.33
C VAL A 60 -3.43 -5.18 -21.05
N PRO A 61 -2.92 -5.85 -20.00
CA PRO A 61 -3.63 -5.98 -18.73
C PRO A 61 -3.98 -4.62 -18.10
N VAL A 62 -5.24 -4.47 -17.71
CA VAL A 62 -5.75 -3.32 -16.95
C VAL A 62 -6.04 -3.75 -15.52
N ILE A 63 -5.37 -3.10 -14.56
CA ILE A 63 -5.51 -3.35 -13.13
C ILE A 63 -6.38 -2.26 -12.52
N GLY A 64 -7.43 -2.65 -11.80
CA GLY A 64 -8.33 -1.75 -11.09
C GLY A 64 -7.94 -1.53 -9.63
N CYS A 65 -8.05 -0.30 -9.15
CA CYS A 65 -8.04 0.04 -7.72
C CYS A 65 -9.27 0.90 -7.41
N GLY A 66 -10.32 0.30 -6.85
CA GLY A 66 -11.59 1.00 -6.64
C GLY A 66 -12.28 1.45 -7.93
N SER A 67 -12.09 0.70 -9.01
CA SER A 67 -12.65 0.96 -10.36
C SER A 67 -13.63 -0.12 -10.82
N GLY A 68 -14.21 -0.86 -9.87
CA GLY A 68 -15.12 -1.97 -10.13
C GLY A 68 -14.45 -3.25 -10.65
N PRO A 69 -15.23 -4.31 -10.88
CA PRO A 69 -14.72 -5.64 -11.20
C PRO A 69 -14.37 -5.84 -12.68
N GLY A 70 -14.69 -4.88 -13.56
CA GLY A 70 -14.52 -5.01 -15.01
C GLY A 70 -13.09 -4.85 -15.53
N CYS A 71 -12.09 -4.79 -14.64
CA CYS A 71 -10.66 -4.79 -14.97
C CYS A 71 -10.10 -6.22 -14.91
N ASP A 72 -9.03 -6.51 -15.68
CA ASP A 72 -8.40 -7.84 -15.74
C ASP A 72 -7.81 -8.30 -14.40
N GLY A 73 -7.40 -7.35 -13.57
CA GLY A 73 -6.88 -7.60 -12.24
C GLY A 73 -7.29 -6.51 -11.26
N GLN A 74 -7.01 -6.75 -9.98
CA GLN A 74 -7.34 -5.84 -8.89
C GLN A 74 -6.12 -5.64 -8.00
N ILE A 75 -5.99 -4.43 -7.47
CA ILE A 75 -4.99 -4.10 -6.45
C ILE A 75 -5.65 -3.37 -5.28
N LEU A 76 -5.18 -3.68 -4.08
CA LEU A 76 -5.46 -2.95 -2.85
C LEU A 76 -4.17 -2.89 -2.02
N ILE A 77 -4.09 -1.91 -1.14
CA ILE A 77 -2.89 -1.68 -0.32
C ILE A 77 -2.88 -2.70 0.83
N ALA A 78 -1.78 -3.44 0.99
CA ALA A 78 -1.71 -4.54 1.96
C ALA A 78 -2.11 -4.14 3.40
N PRO A 79 -1.67 -2.99 3.95
CA PRO A 79 -2.19 -2.47 5.22
C PRO A 79 -3.72 -2.37 5.32
N ASP A 80 -4.39 -1.97 4.24
CA ASP A 80 -5.84 -1.86 4.20
C ASP A 80 -6.51 -3.24 4.16
N ILE A 81 -5.94 -4.18 3.40
CA ILE A 81 -6.39 -5.58 3.33
C ILE A 81 -6.22 -6.25 4.71
N LEU A 82 -5.12 -6.01 5.40
CA LEU A 82 -4.78 -6.65 6.67
C LEU A 82 -5.44 -5.97 7.89
N GLY A 83 -6.15 -4.86 7.69
CA GLY A 83 -6.75 -4.09 8.77
C GLY A 83 -5.72 -3.47 9.71
N LEU A 84 -4.62 -2.97 9.15
CA LEU A 84 -3.61 -2.18 9.87
C LEU A 84 -3.98 -0.69 9.91
N THR A 85 -4.68 -0.19 8.89
CA THR A 85 -5.17 1.18 8.84
C THR A 85 -6.35 1.34 9.81
N GLN A 86 -6.22 2.26 10.78
CA GLN A 86 -7.31 2.63 11.69
C GLN A 86 -8.02 3.90 11.22
N GLY A 87 -9.34 3.99 11.42
CA GLY A 87 -10.15 5.13 11.04
C GLY A 87 -10.91 4.94 9.71
N VAL A 88 -11.25 6.04 9.05
CA VAL A 88 -12.07 6.03 7.82
C VAL A 88 -11.23 5.53 6.65
N SER A 89 -11.57 4.34 6.16
CA SER A 89 -10.99 3.80 4.93
C SER A 89 -11.73 4.31 3.68
N PRO A 90 -11.06 4.41 2.52
CA PRO A 90 -11.74 4.69 1.25
C PRO A 90 -12.89 3.71 0.99
N LYS A 91 -13.96 4.17 0.34
CA LYS A 91 -15.18 3.38 0.07
C LYS A 91 -14.89 2.03 -0.62
N PHE A 92 -13.86 1.97 -1.45
CA PHE A 92 -13.52 0.78 -2.23
C PHE A 92 -12.66 -0.25 -1.48
N VAL A 93 -12.22 0.06 -0.26
CA VAL A 93 -11.43 -0.85 0.56
C VAL A 93 -12.33 -1.86 1.26
N LYS A 94 -11.93 -3.13 1.21
CA LYS A 94 -12.46 -4.18 2.08
C LYS A 94 -11.30 -4.75 2.89
N SER A 95 -11.37 -4.61 4.21
CA SER A 95 -10.43 -5.29 5.11
C SER A 95 -10.81 -6.77 5.26
N TYR A 96 -9.80 -7.62 5.26
CA TYR A 96 -9.86 -9.06 5.51
C TYR A 96 -9.17 -9.45 6.83
N GLY A 97 -8.56 -8.48 7.53
CA GLY A 97 -7.86 -8.70 8.80
C GLY A 97 -8.18 -7.65 9.87
N LYS A 98 -7.67 -7.90 11.08
CA LYS A 98 -7.71 -6.97 12.21
C LYS A 98 -6.34 -6.91 12.90
N LEU A 99 -5.28 -6.70 12.12
CA LEU A 99 -3.91 -6.78 12.63
C LEU A 99 -3.47 -5.54 13.41
N ALA A 100 -4.14 -4.39 13.26
CA ALA A 100 -3.74 -3.16 13.95
C ALA A 100 -3.59 -3.36 15.47
N GLU A 101 -4.56 -4.02 16.11
CA GLU A 101 -4.56 -4.28 17.55
C GLU A 101 -3.36 -5.14 17.96
N LYS A 102 -3.07 -6.21 17.22
CA LYS A 102 -1.94 -7.11 17.49
C LYS A 102 -0.59 -6.45 17.27
N VAL A 103 -0.49 -5.57 16.28
CA VAL A 103 0.73 -4.79 16.06
C VAL A 103 0.95 -3.79 17.21
N ILE A 104 -0.10 -3.10 17.66
CA ILE A 104 -0.02 -2.18 18.81
C ILE A 104 0.37 -2.93 20.09
N GLU A 105 -0.27 -4.07 20.37
CA GLU A 105 0.06 -4.93 21.51
C GLU A 105 1.55 -5.33 21.49
N GLY A 106 2.06 -5.80 20.34
CA GLY A 106 3.45 -6.24 20.20
C GLY A 106 4.46 -5.11 20.46
N PHE A 107 4.21 -3.91 19.92
CA PHE A 107 5.08 -2.76 20.19
C PHE A 107 4.98 -2.26 21.63
N ALA A 108 3.79 -2.33 22.24
CA ALA A 108 3.61 -1.96 23.64
C ALA A 108 4.38 -2.89 24.58
N GLU A 109 4.32 -4.22 24.36
CA GLU A 109 5.08 -5.18 25.16
C GLU A 109 6.58 -5.02 24.95
N TYR A 110 7.04 -4.86 23.71
CA TYR A 110 8.45 -4.56 23.43
C TYR A 110 8.94 -3.29 24.16
N SER A 111 8.17 -2.20 24.09
CA SER A 111 8.51 -0.96 24.80
C SER A 111 8.57 -1.14 26.32
N LYS A 112 7.68 -1.95 26.87
CA LYS A 112 7.64 -2.28 28.30
C LYS A 112 8.86 -3.08 28.72
N GLU A 113 9.24 -4.11 27.96
CA GLU A 113 10.43 -4.93 28.24
C GLU A 113 11.72 -4.10 28.18
N ILE A 114 11.85 -3.20 27.19
CA ILE A 114 12.98 -2.26 27.10
C ILE A 114 13.04 -1.37 28.35
N THR A 115 11.91 -0.76 28.72
CA THR A 115 11.85 0.17 29.86
C THR A 115 12.13 -0.54 31.19
N ALA A 116 11.73 -1.80 31.30
CA ALA A 116 11.99 -2.65 32.46
C ALA A 116 13.40 -3.27 32.47
N GLY A 117 14.19 -3.09 31.40
CA GLY A 117 15.49 -3.75 31.25
C GLY A 117 15.41 -5.28 31.12
N GLN A 118 14.25 -5.80 30.70
CA GLN A 118 14.01 -7.23 30.48
C GLN A 118 14.52 -7.67 29.12
N PHE A 119 14.43 -6.80 28.11
CA PHE A 119 15.01 -7.01 26.78
C PHE A 119 16.11 -5.98 26.48
N PRO A 120 17.22 -6.37 25.83
CA PRO A 120 17.61 -7.75 25.53
C PRO A 120 18.02 -8.52 26.79
N ASP A 121 17.67 -9.81 26.85
CA ASP A 121 18.13 -10.72 27.89
C ASP A 121 19.43 -11.45 27.48
N LYS A 122 19.79 -12.51 28.21
CA LYS A 122 20.97 -13.33 27.90
C LYS A 122 20.84 -14.12 26.60
N GLU A 123 19.66 -14.61 26.26
CA GLU A 123 19.44 -15.40 25.04
C GLU A 123 19.52 -14.51 23.80
N HIS A 124 19.11 -13.25 23.95
CA HIS A 124 19.14 -12.23 22.91
C HIS A 124 20.43 -11.36 22.95
N SER A 125 21.46 -11.81 23.66
CA SER A 125 22.76 -11.11 23.78
C SER A 125 23.92 -11.99 23.35
N TYR A 126 24.83 -11.44 22.55
CA TYR A 126 26.11 -12.08 22.28
C TYR A 126 27.13 -11.74 23.37
N HIS A 127 27.96 -12.73 23.74
CA HIS A 127 28.99 -12.58 24.76
C HIS A 127 30.39 -12.76 24.18
N MET A 128 31.37 -12.06 24.76
CA MET A 128 32.78 -12.30 24.46
C MET A 128 33.13 -13.76 24.78
N LYS A 129 34.06 -14.34 24.01
CA LYS A 129 34.63 -15.64 24.33
C LYS A 129 35.25 -15.61 25.72
N ALA A 130 35.27 -16.75 26.40
CA ALA A 130 35.88 -16.90 27.71
C ALA A 130 37.33 -16.34 27.71
N GLY A 131 37.62 -15.45 28.66
CA GLY A 131 38.94 -14.83 28.82
C GLY A 131 39.19 -13.53 28.03
N GLU A 132 38.40 -13.22 26.99
CA GLU A 132 38.66 -12.02 26.17
C GLU A 132 38.30 -10.70 26.86
N LEU A 133 37.37 -10.71 27.84
CA LEU A 133 37.02 -9.51 28.61
C LEU A 133 38.22 -8.96 29.42
N GLU A 134 38.98 -9.84 30.06
CA GLU A 134 40.18 -9.43 30.82
C GLU A 134 41.32 -8.96 29.92
N ARG A 135 41.42 -9.55 28.72
CA ARG A 135 42.35 -9.06 27.69
C ARG A 135 41.96 -7.65 27.24
N LEU A 136 40.68 -7.40 26.97
CA LEU A 136 40.19 -6.07 26.59
C LEU A 136 40.51 -5.02 27.65
N LYS A 137 40.27 -5.31 28.93
CA LYS A 137 40.59 -4.39 30.04
C LYS A 137 42.07 -4.02 30.16
N ARG A 138 42.98 -4.88 29.68
CA ARG A 138 44.43 -4.59 29.64
C ARG A 138 44.84 -3.77 28.42
N LEU A 139 44.03 -3.78 27.36
CA LEU A 139 44.29 -3.06 26.11
C LEU A 139 43.77 -1.61 26.16
N LEU A 140 42.76 -1.34 27.00
CA LEU A 140 42.25 0.00 27.30
C LEU A 140 43.07 0.64 28.43
#